data_AF-L1QGR0-F1
#
_entry.id   AF-L1QGR0-F1
#
_cell.length_a   1.000
_cell.length_b   1.000
_cell.length_c   1.000
_cell.angle_alpha   90.00
_cell.angle_beta   90.00
_cell.angle_gamma   90.00
#
_symmetry.space_group_name_H-M   'P 1'
#
loop_
_entity.id
_entity.type
_entity.pdbx_description
1 polymer ?
#
loop_
_entity_poly.entity_id
_entity_poly.type
_entity_poly.pdbx_seq_one_letter_code
_entity_poly.pdbx_strand_id
1 'polypeptide(L)' 'MGVSIMDTKVDLEKKIIQLKLDKRQLVLAGKDTSKIDKEILHIKRELDNLVVTNK' A
#
# COMPACT_ATOMS: atom_id res chain seq x y z
N MET A 1 15.63 -18.12 6.34
CA MET A 1 15.05 -17.53 5.11
C MET A 1 15.09 -16.02 5.30
N GLY A 2 16.02 -15.32 4.63
CA GLY A 2 16.08 -13.86 4.72
C GLY A 2 15.03 -13.28 3.78
N VAL A 3 14.09 -12.50 4.32
CA VAL A 3 13.16 -11.72 3.50
C VAL A 3 13.99 -10.68 2.76
N SER A 4 14.05 -10.77 1.43
CA SER A 4 14.76 -9.77 0.64
C SER A 4 13.95 -8.47 0.63
N ILE A 5 14.62 -7.32 0.73
CA ILE A 5 13.98 -6.00 0.70
C ILE A 5 13.12 -5.81 -0.57
N MET A 6 13.49 -6.46 -1.67
CA MET A 6 12.71 -6.55 -2.90
C MET A 6 11.37 -7.26 -2.72
N ASP A 7 11.32 -8.35 -1.95
CA ASP A 7 10.08 -9.08 -1.67
C ASP A 7 9.13 -8.21 -0.85
N THR A 8 9.65 -7.54 0.17
CA THR A 8 8.87 -6.59 0.99
C THR A 8 8.32 -5.44 0.15
N LYS A 9 9.13 -4.89 -0.77
CA LYS A 9 8.69 -3.83 -1.69
C LYS A 9 7.55 -4.31 -2.60
N VAL A 10 7.70 -5.48 -3.21
CA VAL A 10 6.70 -6.09 -4.10
C VAL A 10 5.40 -6.36 -3.34
N ASP A 11 5.47 -6.83 -2.10
CA ASP A 11 4.29 -7.08 -1.27
C ASP A 11 3.55 -5.79 -0.90
N LEU A 12 4.27 -4.72 -0.57
CA LEU A 12 3.65 -3.41 -0.31
C LEU A 12 3.00 -2.81 -1.57
N GLU A 13 3.63 -2.96 -2.74
CA GLU A 13 3.05 -2.54 -4.02
C GLU A 13 1.76 -3.33 -4.36
N LYS A 14 1.77 -4.65 -4.17
CA LYS A 14 0.57 -5.50 -4.31
C LYS A 14 -0.53 -5.06 -3.35
N LYS A 15 -0.18 -4.74 -2.10
CA LYS A 15 -1.14 -4.27 -1.09
C LYS A 15 -1.79 -2.94 -1.49
N ILE A 16 -1.04 -2.01 -2.09
CA ILE A 16 -1.61 -0.77 -2.65
C ILE A 16 -2.60 -1.06 -3.78
N ILE A 17 -2.30 -1.99 -4.67
CA ILE A 17 -3.20 -2.36 -5.78
C ILE A 17 -4.50 -2.93 -5.21
N GLN A 18 -4.40 -3.83 -4.22
CA GLN A 18 -5.57 -4.41 -3.55
C GLN A 18 -6.44 -3.32 -2.90
N LEU A 19 -5.82 -2.41 -2.14
CA LEU A 19 -6.52 -1.30 -1.50
C LEU A 19 -7.21 -0.38 -2.52
N LYS A 20 -6.63 -0.14 -3.69
CA LYS A 20 -7.29 0.62 -4.76
C LYS A 20 -8.52 -0.10 -5.33
N LEU A 21 -8.46 -1.42 -5.47
CA LEU A 21 -9.60 -2.24 -5.89
C LEU A 21 -10.72 -2.20 -4.85
N ASP A 22 -10.37 -2.40 -3.57
CA ASP A 22 -11.30 -2.34 -2.45
C ASP A 22 -11.94 -0.95 -2.32
N LYS A 23 -11.15 0.11 -2.49
CA LYS A 23 -11.65 1.49 -2.57
C LYS A 23 -12.70 1.63 -3.68
N ARG A 24 -12.43 1.10 -4.87
CA ARG A 24 -13.38 1.18 -5.98
C ARG A 24 -14.69 0.47 -5.65
N GLN A 25 -14.63 -0.71 -5.02
CA GLN A 25 -15.84 -1.41 -4.57
C GLN A 25 -16.62 -0.63 -3.51
N LEU A 26 -15.93 -0.04 -2.54
CA LEU A 26 -16.57 0.78 -1.50
C LEU A 26 -17.19 2.06 -2.06
N VAL A 27 -16.51 2.75 -2.99
CA VAL A 27 -17.09 3.91 -3.69
C VAL A 27 -18.35 3.51 -4.46
N LEU A 28 -18.31 2.39 -5.18
CA LEU A 28 -19.48 1.86 -5.90
C LEU A 28 -20.63 1.50 -4.93
N ALA A 29 -20.30 1.05 -3.72
CA ALA A 29 -21.27 0.78 -2.66
C ALA A 29 -21.71 2.04 -1.90
N GLY A 30 -21.21 3.24 -2.24
CA GLY A 30 -21.51 4.50 -1.55
C GLY A 30 -20.96 4.59 -0.13
N LYS A 31 -19.92 3.79 0.19
CA LYS A 31 -19.30 3.72 1.51
C LYS A 31 -18.08 4.63 1.63
N ASP A 32 -17.78 5.05 2.85
CA ASP A 32 -16.59 5.83 3.16
C ASP A 32 -15.30 5.07 2.83
N THR A 33 -14.41 5.75 2.11
CA THR A 33 -13.10 5.22 1.68
C THR A 33 -11.92 5.95 2.29
N SER A 34 -12.16 6.92 3.18
CA SER A 34 -11.12 7.72 3.83
C SER A 34 -10.13 6.87 4.63
N LYS A 35 -10.58 5.72 5.17
CA LYS A 35 -9.68 4.76 5.83
C LYS A 35 -8.68 4.15 4.85
N ILE A 36 -9.15 3.72 3.67
CA ILE A 36 -8.31 3.15 2.63
C ILE A 36 -7.32 4.20 2.10
N ASP A 37 -7.74 5.45 1.93
CA ASP A 37 -6.84 6.52 1.50
C ASP A 37 -5.70 6.76 2.50
N LYS A 38 -6.00 6.75 3.81
CA LYS A 38 -4.97 6.87 4.86
C LYS A 38 -4.01 5.67 4.84
N GLU A 39 -4.53 4.48 4.61
CA GLU A 39 -3.75 3.25 4.59
C GLU A 39 -2.83 3.18 3.36
N ILE A 40 -3.31 3.59 2.18
CA ILE A 40 -2.48 3.76 0.98
C ILE A 40 -1.36 4.79 1.23
N LEU A 41 -1.68 5.91 1.90
CA LEU A 41 -0.69 6.94 2.21
C LEU A 41 0.38 6.42 3.17
N HIS A 42 -0.01 5.62 4.16
CA HIS A 42 0.91 4.99 5.10
C HIS A 42 1.88 4.04 4.40
N ILE A 43 1.35 3.13 3.56
CA ILE A 43 2.19 2.16 2.82
C ILE A 43 3.13 2.86 1.84
N LYS A 44 2.69 3.96 1.20
CA LYS A 44 3.58 4.77 0.36
C LYS A 44 4.75 5.36 1.14
N ARG A 45 4.52 5.85 2.36
CA ARG A 45 5.59 6.37 3.22
C ARG A 45 6.54 5.25 3.67
N GLU A 46 6.03 4.07 3.99
CA GLU A 46 6.88 2.91 4.29
C GLU A 46 7.76 2.54 3.09
N LEU A 47 7.19 2.52 1.88
CA LEU A 47 7.93 2.31 0.64
C LEU A 47 9.02 3.37 0.43
N ASP A 48 8.70 4.65 0.60
CA ASP A 48 9.68 5.74 0.47
C ASP A 48 10.81 5.60 1.50
N ASN A 49 10.49 5.26 2.75
CA ASN A 49 11.50 5.02 3.78
C ASN A 49 12.39 3.81 3.46
N LEU A 50 11.81 2.71 2.97
CA LEU A 50 12.54 1.52 2.53
C LEU A 50 13.51 1.82 1.37
N VAL A 51 13.13 2.74 0.47
CA VAL A 51 14.00 3.20 -0.63
C VAL A 51 15.11 4.13 -0.13
N VAL A 52 14.80 5.07 0.78
CA VAL A 52 15.77 6.05 1.30
C VAL A 52 16.83 5.39 2.19
N THR A 53 16.50 4.34 2.93
CA THR A 53 17.45 3.63 3.81
C THR A 53 18.49 2.82 3.03
N ASN A 54 18.35 2.73 1.70
CA ASN A 54 19.21 1.96 0.80
C ASN A 54 20.08 2.84 -0.12
N LYS A 55 20.21 4.14 0.21
CA LYS A 55 20.96 5.14 -0.56
C LYS A 55 22.15 5.65 0.25
#